data_AF-A0A352YUU6-F1
#
_entry.id   AF-A0A352YUU6-F1
#
_cell.length_a   1.000
_cell.length_b   1.000
_cell.length_c   1.000
_cell.angle_alpha   90.00
_cell.angle_beta   90.00
_cell.angle_gamma   90.00
#
_symmetry.space_group_name_H-M   'P 1'
#
loop_
_entity.id
_entity.type
_entity.pdbx_description
1 polymer ?
#
loop_
_entity_poly.entity_id
_entity_poly.type
_entity_poly.pdbx_seq_one_letter_code
_entity_poly.pdbx_strand_id
1 'polypeptide(L)' 'MINYQIIPSPCFVIDEERFRSNLSLIKYVADESGAEIILAFKGFAMWGVFDIVKEYISGAAASSVHEARLC' A
#
# COMPACT_ATOMS: atom_id res chain seq x y z
N MET A 1 13.22 -14.21 -0.21
CA MET A 1 13.30 -13.81 -1.63
C MET A 1 12.33 -14.65 -2.46
N ILE A 2 11.35 -14.01 -3.10
CA ILE A 2 10.30 -14.68 -3.89
C ILE A 2 10.90 -15.29 -5.17
N ASN A 3 10.55 -16.54 -5.49
CA ASN A 3 10.88 -17.15 -6.78
C ASN A 3 9.85 -16.75 -7.83
N TYR A 4 10.17 -15.76 -8.67
CA TYR A 4 9.26 -15.23 -9.68
C TYR A 4 8.93 -16.21 -10.82
N GLN A 5 9.73 -17.27 -11.02
CA GLN A 5 9.55 -18.20 -12.15
C GLN A 5 8.34 -19.14 -12.00
N ILE A 6 7.86 -19.34 -10.77
CA ILE A 6 6.74 -20.26 -10.48
C ILE A 6 5.39 -19.54 -10.37
N ILE A 7 5.37 -18.21 -10.49
CA ILE A 7 4.15 -17.41 -10.34
C ILE A 7 3.37 -17.43 -11.66
N PRO A 8 2.05 -17.71 -11.64
CA PRO A 8 1.25 -17.74 -12.85
C PRO A 8 1.22 -16.38 -13.55
N SER A 9 1.32 -16.37 -14.88
CA SER A 9 1.26 -15.17 -15.71
C SER A 9 -0.01 -15.17 -16.57
N PRO A 10 -0.71 -14.04 -16.73
CA PRO A 10 -0.37 -12.71 -16.20
C PRO A 10 -0.88 -12.50 -14.76
N CYS A 11 -0.06 -11.86 -13.92
CA CYS A 11 -0.48 -11.39 -12.60
C CYS A 11 0.31 -10.15 -12.15
N PHE A 12 -0.20 -9.47 -11.12
CA PHE A 12 0.55 -8.49 -10.36
C PHE A 12 1.08 -9.15 -9.08
N VAL A 13 2.34 -8.91 -8.75
CA VAL A 13 3.02 -9.49 -7.58
C VAL A 13 3.46 -8.36 -6.65
N ILE A 14 3.16 -8.51 -5.36
CA ILE A 14 3.72 -7.68 -4.29
C ILE A 14 4.75 -8.51 -3.54
N ASP A 15 5.98 -8.02 -3.51
CA ASP A 15 7.02 -8.50 -2.59
C ASP A 15 6.85 -7.78 -1.25
N GLU A 16 6.41 -8.50 -0.23
CA GLU A 16 6.10 -7.93 1.08
C GLU A 16 7.31 -7.24 1.73
N GLU A 17 8.51 -7.80 1.61
CA GLU A 17 9.72 -7.22 2.21
C GLU A 17 10.00 -5.84 1.60
N ARG A 18 9.93 -5.74 0.27
CA ARG A 18 10.10 -4.48 -0.45
C ARG A 18 8.96 -3.51 -0.18
N PHE A 19 7.73 -4.01 -0.07
CA PHE A 19 6.55 -3.21 0.20
C PHE A 19 6.63 -2.54 1.58
N ARG A 20 6.96 -3.31 2.63
CA ARG A 20 7.16 -2.81 3.99
C ARG A 20 8.34 -1.82 4.07
N SER A 21 9.42 -2.07 3.33
CA SER A 21 10.55 -1.12 3.25
C SER A 21 10.12 0.24 2.68
N ASN A 22 9.33 0.23 1.60
CA ASN A 22 8.78 1.46 1.02
C ASN A 22 7.81 2.17 1.97
N LEU A 23 6.91 1.43 2.63
CA LEU A 23 5.97 2.00 3.59
C LEU A 23 6.69 2.60 4.81
N SER A 24 7.76 1.96 5.27
CA SER A 24 8.61 2.47 6.36
C SER A 24 9.27 3.79 5.96
N LEU A 25 9.74 3.91 4.71
CA LEU A 25 10.30 5.16 4.21
C LEU A 25 9.24 6.28 4.12
N ILE A 26 8.03 5.95 3.66
CA ILE A 26 6.90 6.90 3.62
C ILE A 26 6.57 7.39 5.04
N LYS A 27 6.48 6.47 6.00
CA LYS A 27 6.22 6.80 7.41
C LYS A 27 7.31 7.68 8.01
N TYR A 28 8.58 7.36 7.74
CA TYR A 28 9.71 8.20 8.15
C TYR A 28 9.59 9.63 7.62
N VAL A 29 9.27 9.80 6.33
CA VAL A 29 9.07 11.14 5.73
C VAL A 29 7.89 11.87 6.37
N ALA A 30 6.78 11.19 6.63
CA ALA A 30 5.63 11.79 7.33
C ALA A 30 6.04 12.29 8.73
N ASP A 31 6.77 11.48 9.49
CA ASP A 31 7.21 11.79 10.85
C ASP A 31 8.20 12.98 10.89
N GLU A 32 9.20 12.99 10.02
CA GLU A 32 10.21 14.05 9.98
C GLU A 32 9.66 15.38 9.45
N SER A 33 8.68 15.33 8.53
CA SER A 33 8.08 16.55 7.96
C SER A 33 6.89 17.08 8.78
N GLY A 34 6.30 16.27 9.65
CA GLY A 34 5.04 16.56 10.33
C GLY A 34 3.81 16.57 9.41
N ALA A 35 3.94 16.10 8.17
CA ALA A 35 2.83 16.01 7.23
C ALA A 35 2.06 14.69 7.38
N GLU A 36 0.74 14.72 7.20
CA GLU A 36 -0.05 13.51 7.06
C GLU A 36 0.06 12.98 5.62
N ILE A 37 0.45 11.71 5.48
CA ILE A 37 0.46 11.00 4.20
C ILE A 37 -0.64 9.94 4.21
N ILE A 38 -1.51 9.99 3.20
CA ILE A 38 -2.65 9.08 3.02
C ILE A 38 -2.52 8.30 1.70
N LEU A 39 -3.15 7.12 1.63
CA LEU A 39 -3.18 6.31 0.40
C LEU A 39 -4.13 6.91 -0.63
N ALA A 40 -3.74 6.96 -1.90
CA ALA A 40 -4.67 7.27 -2.99
C ALA A 40 -5.17 5.97 -3.65
N PHE A 41 -6.43 5.61 -3.47
CA PHE A 41 -6.95 4.34 -4.00
C PHE A 41 -6.92 4.25 -5.53
N LYS A 42 -7.06 5.38 -6.23
CA LYS A 42 -6.88 5.45 -7.69
C LYS A 42 -5.50 4.97 -8.18
N GLY A 43 -4.49 5.00 -7.32
CA GLY A 43 -3.13 4.52 -7.64
C GLY A 43 -2.80 3.15 -7.05
N PHE A 44 -3.58 2.68 -6.06
CA PHE A 44 -3.31 1.42 -5.38
C PHE A 44 -4.58 0.86 -4.72
N ALA A 45 -5.13 -0.19 -5.31
CA ALA A 45 -6.35 -0.87 -4.83
C ALA A 45 -6.12 -2.38 -4.62
N MET A 46 -4.93 -2.77 -4.15
CA MET A 46 -4.60 -4.17 -3.93
C MET A 46 -5.00 -4.59 -2.51
N TRP A 47 -6.29 -4.89 -2.34
CA TRP A 47 -6.94 -5.03 -1.01
C TRP A 47 -6.29 -6.08 -0.12
N GLY A 48 -5.73 -7.15 -0.70
CA GLY A 48 -5.09 -8.24 0.03
C GLY A 48 -3.88 -7.83 0.88
N VAL A 49 -3.35 -6.61 0.70
CA VAL A 49 -2.24 -6.08 1.52
C VAL A 49 -2.63 -4.82 2.30
N PHE A 50 -3.92 -4.51 2.40
CA PHE A 50 -4.37 -3.30 3.11
C PHE A 50 -4.12 -3.37 4.61
N ASP A 51 -4.16 -4.56 5.22
CA ASP A 51 -3.81 -4.74 6.63
C ASP A 51 -2.36 -4.31 6.90
N ILE A 52 -1.45 -4.60 5.96
CA ILE A 52 -0.05 -4.13 6.04
C ILE A 52 0.02 -2.62 5.90
N VAL A 53 -0.71 -2.04 4.95
CA VAL A 53 -0.73 -0.59 4.73
C VAL A 53 -1.20 0.17 5.98
N LYS A 54 -2.26 -0.33 6.65
CA LYS A 54 -2.82 0.25 7.87
C LYS A 54 -1.83 0.31 9.05
N GLU A 55 -0.74 -0.46 9.02
CA GLU A 55 0.33 -0.37 10.01
C GLU A 55 1.15 0.93 9.86
N TYR A 56 1.14 1.58 8.68
CA TYR A 56 2.03 2.72 8.36
C TYR A 56 1.30 4.03 8.06
N ILE A 57 0.02 3.99 7.65
CA ILE A 57 -0.74 5.19 7.27
C ILE A 57 -2.13 5.20 7.91
N SER A 58 -2.63 6.40 8.21
CA SER A 58 -3.87 6.64 8.98
C SER A 58 -5.14 6.73 8.14
N GLY A 59 -5.01 6.91 6.81
CA GLY A 59 -6.18 7.18 5.97
C GLY A 59 -5.95 6.97 4.49
N ALA A 60 -7.02 7.14 3.72
CA ALA A 60 -7.02 7.02 2.27
C ALA A 60 -7.94 8.06 1.61
N ALA A 61 -7.54 8.53 0.44
CA ALA A 61 -8.37 9.30 -0.48
C ALA A 61 -9.11 8.36 -1.45
N ALA A 62 -10.44 8.41 -1.40
CA ALA A 62 -11.33 7.68 -2.29
C ALA A 62 -11.93 8.62 -3.36
N SER A 63 -12.00 8.16 -4.60
CA SER A 63 -12.60 8.85 -5.75
C SER A 63 -13.98 8.31 -6.12
N SER A 64 -14.45 7.26 -5.44
CA SER A 64 -15.80 6.68 -5.62
C SER A 64 -16.36 6.12 -4.32
N VAL A 65 -17.68 5.91 -4.27
CA VAL A 65 -18.36 5.26 -3.13
C VAL A 65 -17.85 3.82 -2.92
N HIS A 66 -17.49 3.13 -3.99
CA HIS A 66 -16.94 1.77 -3.90
C HIS A 66 -15.56 1.78 -3.23
N GLU A 67 -14.71 2.74 -3.59
CA GLU A 67 -13.41 2.92 -2.95
C GLU A 67 -13.55 3.28 -1.46
N ALA A 68 -14.51 4.16 -1.12
CA ALA A 68 -14.75 4.55 0.27
C ALA A 68 -15.21 3.39 1.17
N ARG A 69 -15.85 2.36 0.60
CA ARG A 69 -16.28 1.16 1.34
C ARG A 69 -15.15 0.18 1.63
N LEU A 70 -13.95 0.39 1.08
CA LEU A 70 -12.77 -0.46 1.30
C LEU A 70 -11.91 -0.01 2.49
N CYS A 71 -12.21 1.16 3.07
CA CYS A 71 -11.52 1.69 4.25
C CYS A 71 -11.80 0.85 5.50
#